data_AF-A0A4V2FCM7-F1
#
_entry.id   AF-A0A4V2FCM7-F1
#
_cell.length_a   1.000
_cell.length_b   1.000
_cell.length_c   1.000
_cell.angle_alpha   90.00
_cell.angle_beta   90.00
_cell.angle_gamma   90.00
#
_symmetry.space_group_name_H-M   'P 1'
#
loop_
_entity.id
_entity.type
_entity.pdbx_description
1 polymer ?
#
loop_
_entity_poly.entity_id
_entity_poly.type
_entity_poly.pdbx_seq_one_letter_code
_entity_poly.pdbx_strand_id
1 'polypeptide(L)'
;MRIHTFVLTAIETPEDHVIESLEQEKLPDYEFNKTDLFTAYSLTSGERLFKDQNDQWYAAAHFVKDSLHTVKYGRQTFRPPYKEISNEELSFVELLEKNDWVPVNPHYDKALCHVVAEVDNLEEISLEMQSRLAHADGDDDPQVAHSLHFIESKLGGKRSRFISGWESHSFATITESSEFADHILMPVSSWLYLLYFSYFLDHNGTIPSDQMMPRLLGNLWASTMKELPYNKELLRIQPLS
;
A
#
# COMPACT_ATOMS: atom_id res chain seq x y z
N MET A 1 18.74 3.36 4.01
CA MET A 1 17.43 2.86 3.57
C MET A 1 16.55 4.06 3.26
N ARG A 2 15.90 4.09 2.08
CA ARG A 2 14.90 5.10 1.72
C ARG A 2 13.52 4.46 1.77
N ILE A 3 12.56 5.05 2.47
CA ILE A 3 11.22 4.48 2.64
C ILE A 3 10.20 5.37 1.96
N HIS A 4 9.32 4.77 1.17
CA HIS A 4 8.18 5.42 0.57
C HIS A 4 6.91 4.71 1.04
N THR A 5 5.88 5.47 1.36
CA THR A 5 4.57 4.94 1.73
C THR A 5 3.53 5.45 0.75
N PHE A 6 2.82 4.51 0.14
CA PHE A 6 1.63 4.77 -0.66
C PHE A 6 0.43 4.39 0.20
N VAL A 7 -0.53 5.30 0.34
CA VAL A 7 -1.71 5.10 1.18
C VAL A 7 -2.98 5.31 0.38
N LEU A 8 -4.03 4.57 0.75
CA LEU A 8 -5.34 4.61 0.10
C LEU A 8 -6.43 4.41 1.17
N THR A 9 -7.43 5.29 1.20
CA THR A 9 -8.63 5.10 2.01
C THR A 9 -9.88 5.45 1.23
N ALA A 10 -10.96 4.70 1.45
CA ALA A 10 -12.28 5.09 0.98
C ALA A 10 -12.72 6.37 1.70
N ILE A 11 -13.27 7.32 0.94
CA ILE A 11 -13.79 8.60 1.42
C ILE A 11 -15.22 8.81 0.95
N GLU A 12 -15.95 9.69 1.63
CA GLU A 12 -17.22 10.21 1.11
C GLU A 12 -17.01 10.87 -0.26
N THR A 13 -18.10 11.05 -1.00
CA THR A 13 -18.03 11.72 -2.31
C THR A 13 -17.46 13.13 -2.12
N PRO A 14 -16.37 13.49 -2.82
CA PRO A 14 -15.82 14.84 -2.76
C PRO A 14 -16.87 15.88 -3.18
N GLU A 15 -16.72 17.12 -2.72
CA GLU A 15 -17.60 18.19 -3.14
C GLU A 15 -17.54 18.43 -4.66
N ASP A 16 -18.67 18.85 -5.25
CA ASP A 16 -18.81 19.04 -6.70
C ASP A 16 -17.69 19.92 -7.29
N HIS A 17 -17.32 21.00 -6.58
CA HIS A 17 -16.28 21.92 -7.03
C HIS A 17 -14.88 21.26 -7.11
N VAL A 18 -14.61 20.26 -6.25
CA VAL A 18 -13.39 19.45 -6.32
C VAL A 18 -13.46 18.56 -7.54
N ILE A 19 -14.58 17.85 -7.73
CA ILE A 19 -14.80 16.93 -8.87
C ILE A 19 -14.64 17.66 -10.20
N GLU A 20 -15.21 18.86 -10.34
CA GLU A 20 -15.10 19.70 -11.55
C GLU A 20 -13.67 20.12 -11.87
N SER A 21 -12.79 20.17 -10.86
CA SER A 21 -11.38 20.52 -11.03
C SER A 21 -10.46 19.32 -11.35
N LEU A 22 -10.99 18.09 -11.29
CA LEU A 22 -10.19 16.89 -11.46
C LEU A 22 -9.81 16.66 -12.93
N GLU A 23 -8.52 16.39 -13.15
CA GLU A 23 -8.04 15.90 -14.43
C GLU A 23 -8.01 14.38 -14.40
N GLN A 24 -8.76 13.75 -15.32
CA GLN A 24 -8.77 12.30 -15.44
C GLN A 24 -7.41 11.80 -15.96
N GLU A 25 -6.80 10.90 -15.21
CA GLU A 25 -5.56 10.21 -15.58
C GLU A 25 -5.90 8.87 -16.24
N LYS A 26 -5.24 8.59 -17.36
CA LYS A 26 -5.36 7.27 -17.99
C LYS A 26 -4.47 6.27 -17.26
N LEU A 27 -5.09 5.32 -16.58
CA LEU A 27 -4.39 4.12 -16.09
C LEU A 27 -3.88 3.27 -17.27
N PRO A 28 -2.68 2.69 -17.18
CA PRO A 28 -2.15 1.84 -18.25
C PRO A 28 -3.09 0.69 -18.66
N ASP A 29 -3.21 0.49 -19.97
CA ASP A 29 -4.25 -0.36 -20.58
C ASP A 29 -4.17 -1.86 -20.22
N TYR A 30 -3.04 -2.32 -19.67
CA TYR A 30 -2.76 -3.73 -19.40
C TYR A 30 -3.01 -4.13 -17.94
N GLU A 31 -3.46 -3.20 -17.11
CA GLU A 31 -3.45 -3.36 -15.65
C GLU A 31 -4.65 -4.13 -15.13
N PHE A 32 -5.81 -4.00 -15.77
CA PHE A 32 -7.06 -4.62 -15.35
C PHE A 32 -7.67 -5.45 -16.48
N ASN A 33 -8.18 -6.63 -16.14
CA ASN A 33 -8.87 -7.51 -17.10
C ASN A 33 -10.23 -6.96 -17.55
N LYS A 34 -10.84 -6.16 -16.69
CA LYS A 34 -12.09 -5.46 -16.96
C LYS A 34 -11.78 -3.98 -17.14
N THR A 35 -12.38 -3.37 -18.15
CA THR A 35 -12.36 -1.92 -18.29
C THR A 35 -13.15 -1.28 -17.15
N ASP A 36 -12.80 -0.05 -16.82
CA ASP A 36 -13.59 0.83 -15.95
C ASP A 36 -13.76 0.35 -14.49
N LEU A 37 -12.87 -0.53 -13.99
CA LEU A 37 -12.86 -0.88 -12.56
C LEU A 37 -12.47 0.30 -11.68
N PHE A 38 -11.50 1.08 -12.12
CA PHE A 38 -11.08 2.29 -11.44
C PHE A 38 -10.88 3.40 -12.46
N THR A 39 -11.37 4.59 -12.12
CA THR A 39 -11.01 5.83 -12.78
C THR A 39 -10.06 6.59 -11.88
N ALA A 40 -8.89 6.97 -12.41
CA ALA A 40 -7.90 7.76 -11.69
C ALA A 40 -8.06 9.24 -12.02
N TYR A 41 -7.85 10.07 -11.01
CA TYR A 41 -7.84 11.52 -11.12
C TYR A 41 -6.61 12.07 -10.42
N SER A 42 -5.92 12.99 -11.06
CA SER A 42 -4.81 13.71 -10.45
C SER A 42 -5.24 15.09 -9.98
N LEU A 43 -4.76 15.49 -8.81
CA LEU A 43 -4.89 16.87 -8.33
C LEU A 43 -3.64 17.66 -8.70
N THR A 44 -3.79 18.97 -8.85
CA THR A 44 -2.66 19.87 -9.14
C THR A 44 -1.57 19.86 -8.07
N SER A 45 -1.89 19.43 -6.86
CA SER A 45 -0.97 19.30 -5.72
C SER A 45 -0.22 17.96 -5.66
N GLY A 46 -0.53 17.01 -6.56
CA GLY A 46 0.18 15.73 -6.71
C GLY A 46 -0.48 14.53 -6.03
N GLU A 47 -1.53 14.75 -5.23
CA GLU A 47 -2.39 13.71 -4.67
C GLU A 47 -3.27 13.09 -5.75
N ARG A 48 -3.81 11.89 -5.47
CA ARG A 48 -4.67 11.15 -6.39
C ARG A 48 -6.01 10.84 -5.76
N LEU A 49 -7.06 10.93 -6.56
CA LEU A 49 -8.36 10.36 -6.25
C LEU A 49 -8.61 9.18 -7.19
N PHE A 50 -9.23 8.14 -6.66
CA PHE A 50 -9.74 7.04 -7.47
C PHE A 50 -11.24 6.91 -7.26
N LYS A 51 -11.95 6.52 -8.31
CA LYS A 51 -13.37 6.17 -8.25
C LYS A 51 -13.56 4.78 -8.81
N ASP A 52 -14.17 3.88 -8.05
CA ASP A 52 -14.44 2.52 -8.52
C ASP A 52 -15.73 2.41 -9.33
N GLN A 53 -16.00 1.21 -9.88
CA GLN A 53 -17.21 0.93 -10.65
C GLN A 53 -18.53 1.02 -9.87
N ASN A 54 -18.48 1.13 -8.54
CA ASN A 54 -19.64 1.26 -7.65
C ASN A 54 -19.84 2.70 -7.16
N ASP A 55 -19.16 3.66 -7.79
CA ASP A 55 -19.14 5.07 -7.42
C ASP A 55 -18.49 5.37 -6.05
N GLN A 56 -17.73 4.44 -5.46
CA GLN A 56 -16.97 4.70 -4.25
C GLN A 56 -15.70 5.48 -4.58
N TRP A 57 -15.46 6.55 -3.81
CA TRP A 57 -14.28 7.39 -3.95
C TRP A 57 -13.19 6.97 -2.97
N TYR A 58 -11.94 7.15 -3.39
CA TYR A 58 -10.76 6.84 -2.58
C TYR A 58 -9.76 7.99 -2.66
N ALA A 59 -9.26 8.43 -1.51
CA ALA A 59 -8.13 9.34 -1.41
C ALA A 59 -6.83 8.55 -1.35
N ALA A 60 -5.83 8.98 -2.12
CA ALA A 60 -4.53 8.34 -2.17
C ALA A 60 -3.38 9.34 -2.19
N ALA A 61 -2.30 8.97 -1.49
CA ALA A 61 -1.14 9.84 -1.32
C ALA A 61 0.17 9.05 -1.21
N HIS A 62 1.26 9.70 -1.59
CA HIS A 62 2.61 9.18 -1.53
C HIS A 62 3.44 10.07 -0.63
N PHE A 63 4.17 9.45 0.30
CA PHE A 63 5.05 10.16 1.21
C PHE A 63 6.42 9.48 1.26
N VAL A 64 7.46 10.29 1.47
CA VAL A 64 8.80 9.82 1.81
C VAL A 64 8.92 9.80 3.34
N LYS A 65 9.40 8.69 3.89
CA LYS A 65 9.54 8.43 5.31
C LYS A 65 10.97 8.03 5.65
N ASP A 66 11.37 8.28 6.88
CA ASP A 66 12.74 8.10 7.39
C ASP A 66 12.85 7.08 8.52
N SER A 67 11.72 6.62 9.08
CA SER A 67 11.67 5.74 10.24
C SER A 67 10.38 4.92 10.28
N LEU A 68 10.40 3.82 11.04
CA LEU A 68 9.19 3.04 11.30
C LEU A 68 8.12 3.87 12.03
N HIS A 69 8.55 4.82 12.88
CA HIS A 69 7.66 5.77 13.53
C HIS A 69 6.85 6.61 12.53
N THR A 70 7.54 7.23 11.56
CA THR A 70 6.87 8.10 10.58
C THR A 70 6.07 7.29 9.55
N VAL A 71 6.40 6.01 9.34
CA VAL A 71 5.57 5.05 8.58
C VAL A 71 4.26 4.75 9.32
N LYS A 72 4.33 4.40 10.60
CA LYS A 72 3.16 4.06 11.45
C LYS A 72 2.13 5.18 11.49
N TYR A 73 2.58 6.40 11.79
CA TYR A 73 1.66 7.54 11.94
C TYR A 73 1.28 8.16 10.60
N GLY A 74 2.12 8.01 9.57
CA GLY A 74 1.89 8.58 8.25
C GLY A 74 0.67 8.02 7.51
N ARG A 75 0.14 6.86 7.92
CA ARG A 75 -1.04 6.21 7.31
C ARG A 75 -2.33 6.36 8.13
N GLN A 76 -2.31 7.13 9.21
CA GLN A 76 -3.52 7.34 10.03
C GLN A 76 -4.59 8.09 9.23
N THR A 77 -5.85 7.76 9.45
CA THR A 77 -7.02 8.43 8.82
C THR A 77 -7.70 9.43 9.76
N PHE A 78 -7.35 9.43 11.04
CA PHE A 78 -7.76 10.43 12.02
C PHE A 78 -6.64 10.74 13.01
N ARG A 79 -6.74 11.86 13.73
CA ARG A 79 -5.78 12.23 14.79
C ARG A 79 -5.98 11.34 16.01
N PRO A 80 -4.97 10.55 16.44
CA PRO A 80 -5.10 9.72 17.62
C PRO A 80 -5.38 10.56 18.88
N PRO A 81 -6.46 10.31 19.64
CA PRO A 81 -6.87 11.19 20.75
C PRO A 81 -6.03 11.03 22.02
N TYR A 82 -5.19 10.00 22.08
CA TYR A 82 -4.48 9.58 23.29
C TYR A 82 -3.01 10.01 23.31
N LYS A 83 -2.52 10.71 22.28
CA LYS A 83 -1.12 11.12 22.18
C LYS A 83 -0.99 12.38 21.34
N GLU A 84 -0.23 13.36 21.82
CA GLU A 84 0.21 14.47 20.99
C GLU A 84 1.26 13.97 20.00
N ILE A 85 0.92 14.05 18.71
CA ILE A 85 1.76 13.63 17.58
C ILE A 85 1.85 14.85 16.68
N SER A 86 3.04 15.15 16.16
CA SER A 86 3.23 16.32 15.31
C SER A 86 2.48 16.16 13.98
N ASN A 87 2.05 17.28 13.40
CA ASN A 87 1.37 17.29 12.10
C ASN A 87 2.24 16.68 10.99
N GLU A 88 3.57 16.85 11.08
CA GLU A 88 4.53 16.29 10.11
C GLU A 88 4.48 14.76 10.08
N GLU A 89 4.23 14.13 11.23
CA GLU A 89 4.12 12.67 11.38
C GLU A 89 2.76 12.14 10.88
N LEU A 90 1.69 12.93 11.00
CA LEU A 90 0.32 12.59 10.59
C LEU A 90 0.00 13.03 9.14
N SER A 91 0.94 12.80 8.22
CA SER A 91 0.91 13.39 6.87
C SER A 91 -0.39 13.11 6.09
N PHE A 92 -0.97 11.92 6.23
CA PHE A 92 -2.23 11.60 5.54
C PHE A 92 -3.46 12.24 6.19
N VAL A 93 -3.47 12.40 7.51
CA VAL A 93 -4.54 13.12 8.22
C VAL A 93 -4.56 14.59 7.80
N GLU A 94 -3.39 15.24 7.76
CA GLU A 94 -3.30 16.63 7.30
C GLU A 94 -3.85 16.80 5.88
N LEU A 95 -3.59 15.82 5.01
CA LEU A 95 -4.06 15.83 3.64
C LEU A 95 -5.58 15.64 3.53
N LEU A 96 -6.16 14.74 4.33
CA LEU A 96 -7.60 14.54 4.39
C LEU A 96 -8.30 15.80 4.92
N GLU A 97 -7.83 16.35 6.04
CA GLU A 97 -8.39 17.56 6.65
C GLU A 97 -8.26 18.79 5.75
N LYS A 98 -7.13 18.96 5.06
CA LYS A 98 -6.91 20.08 4.12
C LYS A 98 -7.92 20.11 2.98
N ASN A 99 -8.40 18.95 2.55
CA ASN A 99 -9.32 18.82 1.41
C ASN A 99 -10.76 18.50 1.85
N ASP A 100 -11.06 18.57 3.15
CA ASP A 100 -12.35 18.22 3.73
C ASP A 100 -12.82 16.79 3.33
N TRP A 101 -11.89 15.86 3.15
CA TRP A 101 -12.20 14.47 2.78
C TRP A 101 -12.46 13.63 4.01
N VAL A 102 -13.68 13.10 4.11
CA VAL A 102 -14.15 12.30 5.25
C VAL A 102 -13.99 10.81 4.94
N PRO A 103 -13.22 10.03 5.71
CA PRO A 103 -13.13 8.58 5.52
C PRO A 103 -14.45 7.85 5.80
N VAL A 104 -14.82 6.87 4.97
CA VAL A 104 -16.11 6.14 5.08
C VAL A 104 -16.17 5.21 6.30
N ASN A 105 -15.03 4.73 6.79
CA ASN A 105 -14.96 3.82 7.94
C ASN A 105 -14.27 4.49 9.14
N PRO A 106 -14.97 5.33 9.91
CA PRO A 106 -14.37 6.10 11.01
C PRO A 106 -13.88 5.20 12.17
N HIS A 107 -14.30 3.94 12.21
CA HIS A 107 -13.86 2.97 13.22
C HIS A 107 -12.58 2.23 12.83
N TYR A 108 -12.09 2.46 11.61
CA TYR A 108 -10.81 1.96 11.14
C TYR A 108 -9.83 3.13 10.99
N ASP A 109 -8.77 3.12 11.81
CA ASP A 109 -7.89 4.26 12.04
C ASP A 109 -6.75 4.41 11.04
N LYS A 110 -6.61 3.45 10.12
CA LYS A 110 -5.46 3.35 9.22
C LYS A 110 -5.93 3.20 7.78
N ALA A 111 -5.29 3.91 6.87
CA ALA A 111 -5.46 3.72 5.44
C ALA A 111 -4.79 2.40 5.01
N LEU A 112 -5.22 1.78 3.91
CA LEU A 112 -4.44 0.72 3.26
C LEU A 112 -3.04 1.27 2.94
N CYS A 113 -1.99 0.45 3.09
CA CYS A 113 -0.63 0.93 2.89
C CYS A 113 0.24 -0.03 2.09
N HIS A 114 0.97 0.52 1.12
CA HIS A 114 2.09 -0.14 0.46
C HIS A 114 3.39 0.58 0.83
N VAL A 115 4.29 -0.11 1.49
CA VAL A 115 5.62 0.40 1.85
C VAL A 115 6.63 -0.05 0.79
N VAL A 116 7.32 0.88 0.16
CA VAL A 116 8.48 0.59 -0.70
C VAL A 116 9.75 1.01 0.03
N ALA A 117 10.62 0.06 0.31
CA ALA A 117 11.89 0.33 0.98
C ALA A 117 13.07 -0.02 0.07
N GLU A 118 13.95 0.95 -0.15
CA GLU A 118 15.20 0.74 -0.88
C GLU A 118 16.36 0.57 0.08
N VAL A 119 17.14 -0.48 -0.17
CA VAL A 119 18.23 -0.91 0.69
C VAL A 119 19.43 -1.29 -0.18
N ASP A 120 20.64 -1.16 0.34
CA ASP A 120 21.84 -1.53 -0.42
C ASP A 120 21.98 -3.06 -0.53
N ASN A 121 21.61 -3.76 0.55
CA ASN A 121 21.69 -5.20 0.67
C ASN A 121 20.53 -5.74 1.52
N LEU A 122 19.73 -6.62 0.92
CA LEU A 122 18.54 -7.18 1.56
C LEU A 122 18.89 -8.15 2.72
N GLU A 123 20.09 -8.74 2.72
CA GLU A 123 20.57 -9.60 3.80
C GLU A 123 20.89 -8.84 5.10
N GLU A 124 21.14 -7.53 5.01
CA GLU A 124 21.44 -6.70 6.17
C GLU A 124 20.16 -6.25 6.90
N ILE A 125 18.99 -6.48 6.30
CA ILE A 125 17.70 -6.15 6.89
C ILE A 125 17.14 -7.40 7.56
N SER A 126 17.03 -7.38 8.89
CA SER A 126 16.48 -8.51 9.65
C SER A 126 15.06 -8.84 9.19
N LEU A 127 14.66 -10.12 9.31
CA LEU A 127 13.29 -10.53 8.99
C LEU A 127 12.25 -9.78 9.84
N GLU A 128 12.59 -9.44 11.09
CA GLU A 128 11.75 -8.60 11.94
C GLU A 128 11.53 -7.21 11.34
N MET A 129 12.60 -6.53 10.92
CA MET A 129 12.47 -5.21 10.27
C MET A 129 11.67 -5.30 8.97
N GLN A 130 11.89 -6.35 8.17
CA GLN A 130 11.10 -6.60 6.96
C GLN A 130 9.61 -6.80 7.30
N SER A 131 9.32 -7.52 8.38
CA SER A 131 7.94 -7.70 8.89
C SER A 131 7.33 -6.37 9.31
N ARG A 132 8.03 -5.56 10.10
CA ARG A 132 7.52 -4.26 10.57
C ARG A 132 7.22 -3.32 9.41
N LEU A 133 8.10 -3.26 8.41
CA LEU A 133 7.84 -2.50 7.18
C LEU A 133 6.59 -3.00 6.44
N ALA A 134 6.41 -4.32 6.31
CA ALA A 134 5.24 -4.89 5.65
C ALA A 134 3.93 -4.59 6.37
N HIS A 135 3.96 -4.49 7.70
CA HIS A 135 2.81 -4.14 8.53
C HIS A 135 2.64 -2.61 8.72
N ALA A 136 3.60 -1.82 8.24
CA ALA A 136 3.72 -0.40 8.58
C ALA A 136 3.63 -0.15 10.10
N ASP A 137 4.26 -1.04 10.87
CA ASP A 137 4.33 -0.99 12.33
C ASP A 137 5.49 -0.10 12.78
N GLY A 138 5.29 0.60 13.90
CA GLY A 138 6.34 1.35 14.58
C GLY A 138 7.30 0.44 15.33
N ASP A 139 8.43 1.00 15.77
CA ASP A 139 9.38 0.31 16.65
C ASP A 139 8.75 -0.07 18.01
N ASP A 140 7.71 0.66 18.43
CA ASP A 140 6.99 0.49 19.68
C ASP A 140 5.81 -0.51 19.59
N ASP A 141 5.44 -0.94 18.38
CA ASP A 141 4.33 -1.87 18.21
C ASP A 141 4.72 -3.32 18.55
N PRO A 142 3.79 -4.09 19.14
CA PRO A 142 4.01 -5.50 19.40
C PRO A 142 4.15 -6.26 18.08
N GLN A 143 5.16 -7.13 17.98
CA GLN A 143 5.31 -8.04 16.85
C GLN A 143 4.25 -9.15 16.94
N VAL A 144 3.19 -9.06 16.13
CA VAL A 144 2.08 -10.03 16.12
C VAL A 144 2.33 -11.17 15.13
N ALA A 145 2.88 -10.87 13.96
CA ALA A 145 3.16 -11.90 12.96
C ALA A 145 4.26 -12.87 13.45
N HIS A 146 4.05 -14.17 13.24
CA HIS A 146 4.99 -15.22 13.64
C HIS A 146 5.97 -15.62 12.51
N SER A 147 5.61 -15.32 11.26
CA SER A 147 6.38 -15.67 10.09
C SER A 147 6.25 -14.61 9.00
N LEU A 148 7.34 -14.40 8.26
CA LEU A 148 7.38 -13.57 7.06
C LEU A 148 6.96 -14.40 5.84
N HIS A 149 5.90 -13.99 5.17
CA HIS A 149 5.47 -14.54 3.89
C HIS A 149 5.95 -13.59 2.79
N PHE A 150 6.70 -14.09 1.82
CA PHE A 150 7.23 -13.24 0.75
C PHE A 150 7.45 -13.96 -0.57
N ILE A 151 7.43 -13.18 -1.64
CA ILE A 151 7.93 -13.55 -2.96
C ILE A 151 9.25 -12.83 -3.17
N GLU A 152 10.26 -13.51 -3.70
CA GLU A 152 11.54 -12.92 -4.03
C GLU A 152 11.77 -12.95 -5.55
N SER A 153 12.12 -11.81 -6.11
CA SER A 153 12.54 -11.67 -7.50
C SER A 153 13.99 -11.21 -7.59
N LYS A 154 14.68 -11.60 -8.65
CA LYS A 154 16.04 -11.13 -8.94
C LYS A 154 16.10 -10.57 -10.36
N LEU A 155 16.39 -9.27 -10.49
CA LEU A 155 16.52 -8.57 -11.75
C LEU A 155 17.90 -7.92 -11.83
N GLY A 156 18.68 -8.20 -12.87
CA GLY A 156 20.02 -7.62 -13.04
C GLY A 156 20.99 -7.90 -11.88
N GLY A 157 20.79 -9.01 -11.14
CA GLY A 157 21.58 -9.33 -9.95
C GLY A 157 21.06 -8.73 -8.64
N LYS A 158 20.16 -7.76 -8.71
CA LYS A 158 19.51 -7.10 -7.56
C LYS A 158 18.25 -7.83 -7.13
N ARG A 159 18.02 -7.95 -5.83
CA ARG A 159 16.87 -8.64 -5.25
C ARG A 159 15.77 -7.67 -4.89
N SER A 160 14.54 -8.15 -4.98
CA SER A 160 13.37 -7.50 -4.41
C SER A 160 12.51 -8.53 -3.71
N ARG A 161 11.98 -8.20 -2.53
CA ARG A 161 10.98 -8.99 -1.82
C ARG A 161 9.67 -8.26 -1.76
N PHE A 162 8.60 -8.96 -2.12
CA PHE A 162 7.22 -8.56 -1.90
C PHE A 162 6.71 -9.30 -0.69
N ILE A 163 6.20 -8.60 0.31
CA ILE A 163 5.94 -9.14 1.65
C ILE A 163 4.53 -8.76 2.07
N SER A 164 3.76 -9.73 2.56
CA SER A 164 2.44 -9.47 3.13
C SER A 164 2.56 -8.93 4.55
N GLY A 165 1.80 -7.87 4.88
CA GLY A 165 1.52 -7.44 6.25
C GLY A 165 0.01 -7.35 6.47
N TRP A 166 -0.65 -8.50 6.28
CA TRP A 166 -2.11 -8.57 6.13
C TRP A 166 -2.84 -8.09 7.38
N GLU A 167 -2.29 -8.38 8.55
CA GLU A 167 -2.88 -8.11 9.86
C GLU A 167 -3.16 -6.62 10.10
N SER A 168 -2.42 -5.75 9.42
CA SER A 168 -2.61 -4.31 9.44
C SER A 168 -3.09 -3.74 8.10
N HIS A 169 -3.62 -4.57 7.19
CA HIS A 169 -4.01 -4.19 5.83
C HIS A 169 -2.91 -3.41 5.09
N SER A 170 -1.70 -3.94 5.12
CA SER A 170 -0.58 -3.40 4.36
C SER A 170 0.30 -4.48 3.75
N PHE A 171 1.26 -4.04 2.94
CA PHE A 171 2.28 -4.90 2.37
C PHE A 171 3.52 -4.07 2.05
N ALA A 172 4.64 -4.74 1.84
CA ALA A 172 5.89 -4.07 1.46
C ALA A 172 6.52 -4.64 0.19
N THR A 173 7.22 -3.77 -0.53
CA THR A 173 8.24 -4.13 -1.51
C THR A 173 9.59 -3.61 -1.04
N ILE A 174 10.50 -4.50 -0.66
CA ILE A 174 11.86 -4.14 -0.25
C ILE A 174 12.81 -4.50 -1.39
N THR A 175 13.58 -3.55 -1.91
CA THR A 175 14.36 -3.72 -3.15
C THR A 175 15.78 -3.18 -3.05
N GLU A 176 16.72 -3.90 -3.66
CA GLU A 176 18.12 -3.49 -3.86
C GLU A 176 18.34 -2.69 -5.15
N SER A 177 17.28 -2.52 -5.95
CA SER A 177 17.30 -1.85 -7.25
C SER A 177 16.55 -0.52 -7.18
N SER A 178 17.29 0.59 -7.12
CA SER A 178 16.72 1.93 -7.23
C SER A 178 16.13 2.19 -8.61
N GLU A 179 16.70 1.64 -9.68
CA GLU A 179 16.11 1.72 -11.03
C GLU A 179 14.69 1.13 -11.06
N PHE A 180 14.50 -0.03 -10.41
CA PHE A 180 13.18 -0.65 -10.31
C PHE A 180 12.23 0.19 -9.44
N ALA A 181 12.73 0.75 -8.34
CA ALA A 181 11.94 1.61 -7.47
C ALA A 181 11.49 2.90 -8.20
N ASP A 182 12.43 3.65 -8.76
CA ASP A 182 12.22 4.99 -9.31
C ASP A 182 11.46 4.97 -10.65
N HIS A 183 11.65 3.93 -11.47
CA HIS A 183 11.07 3.91 -12.82
C HIS A 183 9.86 2.99 -12.97
N ILE A 184 9.64 2.04 -12.05
CA ILE A 184 8.57 1.06 -12.17
C ILE A 184 7.64 1.08 -10.96
N LEU A 185 8.17 1.01 -9.73
CA LEU A 185 7.34 0.98 -8.53
C LEU A 185 6.66 2.33 -8.28
N MET A 186 7.44 3.38 -8.03
CA MET A 186 6.90 4.66 -7.56
C MET A 186 5.97 5.37 -8.55
N PRO A 187 6.26 5.42 -9.86
CA PRO A 187 5.41 6.18 -10.78
C PRO A 187 4.05 5.51 -11.03
N VAL A 188 4.01 4.18 -11.04
CA VAL A 188 2.83 3.42 -11.48
C VAL A 188 2.54 2.23 -10.55
N SER A 189 3.44 1.25 -10.47
CA SER A 189 3.08 -0.08 -9.96
C SER A 189 2.64 -0.09 -8.50
N SER A 190 3.19 0.79 -7.65
CA SER A 190 2.78 0.88 -6.25
C SER A 190 1.30 1.28 -6.10
N TRP A 191 0.82 2.20 -6.94
CA TRP A 191 -0.59 2.58 -6.97
C TRP A 191 -1.46 1.41 -7.40
N LEU A 192 -1.06 0.70 -8.46
CA LEU A 192 -1.81 -0.46 -8.95
C LEU A 192 -1.88 -1.56 -7.91
N TYR A 193 -0.77 -1.86 -7.25
CA TYR A 193 -0.74 -2.89 -6.23
C TYR A 193 -1.67 -2.55 -5.08
N LEU A 194 -1.78 -1.27 -4.73
CA LEU A 194 -2.72 -0.81 -3.72
C LEU A 194 -4.18 -0.92 -4.19
N LEU A 195 -4.48 -0.60 -5.45
CA LEU A 195 -5.81 -0.81 -6.05
C LEU A 195 -6.18 -2.31 -6.15
N TYR A 196 -5.24 -3.16 -6.56
CA TYR A 196 -5.42 -4.61 -6.57
C TYR A 196 -5.66 -5.14 -5.17
N PHE A 197 -4.95 -4.62 -4.17
CA PHE A 197 -5.12 -5.01 -2.78
C PHE A 197 -6.50 -4.58 -2.25
N SER A 198 -6.94 -3.35 -2.52
CA SER A 198 -8.30 -2.90 -2.20
C SER A 198 -9.35 -3.80 -2.84
N TYR A 199 -9.24 -4.04 -4.15
CA TYR A 199 -10.17 -4.91 -4.86
C TYR A 199 -10.17 -6.34 -4.27
N PHE A 200 -8.99 -6.88 -3.95
CA PHE A 200 -8.82 -8.20 -3.34
C PHE A 200 -9.54 -8.31 -1.99
N LEU A 201 -9.49 -7.26 -1.17
CA LEU A 201 -10.22 -7.17 0.11
C LEU A 201 -11.74 -7.22 -0.12
N ASP A 202 -12.23 -6.38 -1.03
CA ASP A 202 -13.67 -6.22 -1.27
C ASP A 202 -14.29 -7.43 -2.00
N HIS A 203 -13.47 -8.19 -2.73
CA HIS A 203 -13.93 -9.29 -3.60
C HIS A 203 -13.39 -10.65 -3.19
N ASN A 204 -13.23 -10.86 -1.87
CA ASN A 204 -12.92 -12.14 -1.25
C ASN A 204 -11.74 -12.88 -1.93
N GLY A 205 -10.63 -12.16 -2.09
CA GLY A 205 -9.39 -12.73 -2.62
C GLY A 205 -9.24 -12.72 -4.13
N THR A 206 -10.17 -12.11 -4.87
CA THR A 206 -10.10 -12.05 -6.33
C THR A 206 -9.11 -10.97 -6.78
N ILE A 207 -8.28 -11.27 -7.78
CA ILE A 207 -7.38 -10.29 -8.41
C ILE A 207 -7.95 -9.85 -9.77
N PRO A 208 -8.05 -8.54 -10.03
CA PRO A 208 -8.68 -8.03 -11.26
C PRO A 208 -7.70 -7.97 -12.46
N SER A 209 -6.69 -8.84 -12.51
CA SER A 209 -5.63 -8.81 -13.52
C SER A 209 -5.07 -10.22 -13.81
N ASP A 210 -4.90 -10.54 -15.10
CA ASP A 210 -4.32 -11.80 -15.58
C ASP A 210 -2.79 -11.76 -15.62
N GLN A 211 -2.21 -10.59 -15.37
CA GLN A 211 -0.76 -10.43 -15.33
C GLN A 211 -0.13 -11.27 -14.20
N MET A 212 1.11 -11.71 -14.44
CA MET A 212 1.82 -12.57 -13.51
C MET A 212 2.01 -11.94 -12.13
N MET A 213 2.46 -10.68 -12.07
CA MET A 213 2.79 -10.04 -10.79
C MET A 213 1.55 -9.80 -9.90
N PRO A 214 0.43 -9.24 -10.40
CA PRO A 214 -0.79 -9.12 -9.61
C PRO A 214 -1.30 -10.47 -9.07
N ARG A 215 -1.25 -11.53 -9.89
CA ARG A 215 -1.64 -12.88 -9.45
C ARG A 215 -0.72 -13.43 -8.36
N LEU A 216 0.58 -13.18 -8.47
CA LEU A 216 1.55 -13.55 -7.44
C LEU A 216 1.28 -12.77 -6.13
N LEU A 217 1.00 -11.47 -6.21
CA LEU A 217 0.62 -10.66 -5.04
C LEU A 217 -0.66 -11.17 -4.39
N GLY A 218 -1.70 -11.51 -5.17
CA GLY A 218 -2.91 -12.13 -4.63
C GLY A 218 -2.65 -13.45 -3.93
N ASN A 219 -1.78 -14.30 -4.49
CA ASN A 219 -1.36 -15.54 -3.84
C ASN A 219 -0.59 -15.28 -2.52
N LEU A 220 0.22 -14.22 -2.48
CA LEU A 220 0.95 -13.78 -1.30
C LEU A 220 0.00 -13.27 -0.21
N TRP A 221 -0.95 -12.40 -0.54
CA TRP A 221 -1.94 -11.90 0.43
C TRP A 221 -2.88 -13.01 0.92
N ALA A 222 -3.30 -13.92 0.04
CA ALA A 222 -4.08 -15.08 0.44
C ALA A 222 -3.33 -15.98 1.44
N SER A 223 -2.00 -16.02 1.38
CA SER A 223 -1.19 -16.88 2.25
C SER A 223 -1.19 -16.51 3.73
N THR A 224 -1.60 -15.30 4.06
CA THR A 224 -1.72 -14.77 5.43
C THR A 224 -3.18 -14.67 5.89
N MET A 225 -4.13 -15.08 5.04
CA MET A 225 -5.56 -15.14 5.35
C MET A 225 -6.01 -16.57 5.67
N LYS A 226 -6.94 -16.71 6.60
CA LYS A 226 -7.39 -18.02 7.09
C LYS A 226 -8.19 -18.83 6.06
N GLU A 227 -8.92 -18.16 5.17
CA GLU A 227 -9.99 -18.80 4.38
C GLU A 227 -9.73 -18.79 2.87
N LEU A 228 -8.63 -18.19 2.42
CA LEU A 228 -8.30 -18.12 1.00
C LEU A 228 -7.29 -19.22 0.61
N PRO A 229 -7.59 -20.00 -0.44
CA PRO A 229 -6.63 -20.96 -0.96
C PRO A 229 -5.44 -20.22 -1.59
N TYR A 230 -4.24 -20.75 -1.38
CA TYR A 230 -3.03 -20.22 -1.98
C TYR A 230 -2.05 -21.34 -2.33
N ASN A 231 -1.22 -21.10 -3.35
CA ASN A 231 -0.15 -21.98 -3.75
C ASN A 231 1.13 -21.68 -2.96
N LYS A 232 1.49 -22.60 -2.06
CA LYS A 232 2.69 -22.54 -1.22
C LYS A 232 4.00 -22.60 -2.01
N GLU A 233 4.00 -23.18 -3.21
CA GLU A 233 5.20 -23.31 -4.04
C GLU A 233 5.64 -21.99 -4.66
N LEU A 234 4.74 -20.99 -4.70
CA LEU A 234 5.00 -19.68 -5.30
C LEU A 234 5.53 -18.65 -4.29
N LEU A 235 5.68 -19.01 -3.02
CA LEU A 235 6.13 -18.09 -1.98
C LEU A 235 7.07 -18.77 -0.99
N ARG A 236 7.81 -17.94 -0.24
CA ARG A 236 8.64 -18.37 0.87
C ARG A 236 7.98 -17.96 2.18
N ILE A 237 7.99 -18.88 3.15
CA ILE A 237 7.53 -18.64 4.52
C ILE A 237 8.74 -18.85 5.42
N GLN A 238 9.12 -17.82 6.17
CA GLN A 238 10.24 -17.87 7.11
C GLN A 238 9.75 -17.47 8.51
N PRO A 239 10.00 -18.29 9.54
CA PRO A 239 9.76 -17.89 10.92
C PRO A 239 10.55 -16.62 11.25
N LEU A 240 9.99 -15.75 12.10
CA LEU A 240 10.70 -14.57 12.61
C LEU A 240 11.62 -14.90 13.81
N SER A 241 11.62 -16.16 14.25
CA SER A 241 12.39 -16.72 15.38
C SER A 241 13.66 -17.44 14.96
#